data_AF-A0AAD9TE72-F1
#
_entry.id   AF-A0AAD9TE72-F1
#
_cell.length_a   1.000
_cell.length_b   1.000
_cell.length_c   1.000
_cell.angle_alpha   90.00
_cell.angle_beta   90.00
_cell.angle_gamma   90.00
#
_symmetry.space_group_name_H-M   'P 1'
#
loop_
_entity.id
_entity.type
_entity.pdbx_description
1 polymer ?
#
loop_
_entity_poly.entity_id
_entity_poly.type
_entity_poly.pdbx_seq_one_letter_code
_entity_poly.pdbx_strand_id
1 'polypeptide(L)'
;MDYFPRSYALAAVRERNLDLTTLCSDYYKRQTLSDAYSVPIMPVEDPSTWVLPSDITQRVILNPISRRQAGRPRTGRHVSYSERTTTQSCRRCGKPGHISRRCSNPPMINEGPSKGVPDEYRRKCSICHSIGQNKQTCPNIDSNRE
;
A
#
# COMPACT_ATOMS: atom_id res chain seq x y z
N MET A 1 27.19 -0.74 -27.66
CA MET A 1 26.96 -1.88 -26.76
C MET A 1 27.71 -1.59 -25.49
N ASP A 2 27.03 -1.06 -24.47
CA ASP A 2 27.66 -0.67 -23.20
C ASP A 2 27.91 -1.91 -22.33
N TYR A 3 29.11 -2.00 -21.76
CA TYR A 3 29.53 -3.14 -20.94
C TYR A 3 29.39 -2.81 -19.46
N PHE A 4 28.40 -3.42 -18.81
CA PHE A 4 28.31 -3.48 -17.35
C PHE A 4 28.94 -4.79 -16.86
N PRO A 5 29.94 -4.76 -15.96
CA PRO A 5 30.61 -5.97 -15.50
C PRO A 5 29.66 -6.92 -14.77
N ARG A 6 29.69 -8.20 -15.13
CA ARG A 6 28.91 -9.24 -14.45
C ARG A 6 29.49 -9.52 -13.04
N SER A 7 28.66 -10.08 -12.17
CA SER A 7 28.99 -10.30 -10.74
C SER A 7 30.31 -11.03 -10.51
N TYR A 8 30.64 -12.00 -11.36
CA TYR A 8 31.90 -12.74 -11.29
C TYR A 8 33.13 -11.88 -11.65
N ALA A 9 33.01 -10.93 -12.58
CA ALA A 9 34.10 -10.02 -12.93
C ALA A 9 34.39 -9.06 -11.77
N LEU A 10 33.33 -8.59 -11.09
CA LEU A 10 33.44 -7.78 -9.88
C LEU A 10 34.11 -8.55 -8.72
N ALA A 11 33.80 -9.84 -8.56
CA ALA A 11 34.44 -10.70 -7.56
C ALA A 11 35.94 -10.86 -7.81
N ALA A 12 36.35 -11.19 -9.04
CA ALA A 12 37.75 -11.35 -9.41
C ALA A 12 38.57 -10.05 -9.25
N VAL A 13 37.97 -8.89 -9.52
CA VAL A 13 38.61 -7.59 -9.32
C VAL A 13 38.79 -7.25 -7.85
N ARG A 14 37.80 -7.57 -7.01
CA ARG A 14 37.94 -7.43 -5.55
C ARG A 14 39.04 -8.32 -4.99
N GLU A 15 39.15 -9.56 -5.46
CA GLU A 15 40.23 -10.48 -5.04
C GLU A 15 41.62 -9.96 -5.41
N ARG A 16 41.73 -9.22 -6.52
CA ARG A 16 42.99 -8.63 -6.99
C ARG A 16 43.24 -7.20 -6.50
N ASN A 17 42.37 -6.66 -5.62
CA ASN A 17 42.42 -5.28 -5.13
C ASN A 17 42.53 -4.23 -6.26
N LEU A 18 41.86 -4.50 -7.39
CA LEU A 18 41.80 -3.59 -8.52
C LEU A 18 40.58 -2.67 -8.40
N ASP A 19 40.65 -1.49 -9.01
CA ASP A 19 39.53 -0.55 -9.01
C ASP A 19 38.41 -1.00 -9.96
N LEU A 20 37.19 -1.13 -9.42
CA LEU A 20 36.01 -1.55 -10.15
C LEU A 20 35.58 -0.53 -11.23
N THR A 21 35.96 0.75 -11.08
CA THR A 21 35.60 1.78 -12.07
C THR A 21 36.27 1.57 -13.42
N THR A 22 37.40 0.85 -13.46
CA THR A 22 38.14 0.54 -14.69
C THR A 22 37.45 -0.49 -15.58
N LEU A 23 36.60 -1.35 -15.00
CA LEU A 23 35.83 -2.35 -15.75
C LEU A 23 34.54 -1.81 -16.36
N CYS A 24 34.09 -0.65 -15.89
CA CYS A 24 32.81 -0.10 -16.27
C CYS A 24 32.97 0.83 -17.47
N SER A 25 32.06 0.72 -18.46
CA SER A 25 31.95 1.70 -19.54
C SER A 25 31.76 3.11 -18.97
N ASP A 26 32.29 4.12 -19.67
CA ASP A 26 32.14 5.53 -19.29
C ASP A 26 30.68 5.92 -19.08
N TYR A 27 29.75 5.32 -19.84
CA TYR A 27 28.31 5.51 -19.71
C TYR A 27 27.79 5.40 -18.26
N TYR A 28 28.36 4.51 -17.45
CA TYR A 28 27.94 4.27 -16.07
C TYR A 28 28.79 5.03 -15.03
N LYS A 29 29.69 5.92 -15.46
CA LYS A 29 30.45 6.77 -14.54
C LYS A 29 29.56 7.88 -13.99
N ARG A 30 29.86 8.28 -12.74
CA ARG A 30 29.11 9.34 -12.04
C ARG A 30 29.11 10.66 -12.81
N GLN A 31 30.21 10.99 -13.48
CA GLN A 31 30.33 12.21 -14.28
C GLN A 31 29.33 12.20 -15.42
N THR A 32 29.34 11.15 -16.25
CA THR A 32 28.40 10.99 -17.36
C THR A 32 26.94 11.01 -16.91
N LEU A 33 26.64 10.39 -15.77
CA LEU A 33 25.31 10.48 -15.16
C LEU A 33 24.97 11.93 -14.76
N SER A 34 25.88 12.62 -14.08
CA SER A 34 25.71 14.02 -13.69
C SER A 34 25.49 14.92 -14.90
N ASP A 35 26.24 14.70 -15.98
CA ASP A 35 26.16 15.49 -17.21
C ASP A 35 24.83 15.24 -17.94
N ALA A 36 24.37 13.99 -18.00
CA ALA A 36 23.07 13.65 -18.59
C ALA A 36 21.90 14.36 -17.89
N TYR A 37 22.02 14.58 -16.58
CA TYR A 37 21.03 15.30 -15.77
C TYR A 37 21.45 16.75 -15.45
N SER A 38 22.48 17.29 -16.11
CA SER A 38 22.95 18.65 -15.89
C SER A 38 21.99 19.71 -16.42
N VAL A 39 21.08 19.31 -17.32
CA VAL A 39 20.04 20.17 -17.86
C VAL A 39 19.16 20.67 -16.70
N PRO A 40 18.98 21.99 -16.54
CA PRO A 40 18.15 22.53 -15.48
C PRO A 40 16.71 22.06 -15.66
N ILE A 41 16.12 21.52 -14.59
CA ILE A 41 14.68 21.33 -14.53
C ILE A 41 14.08 22.72 -14.40
N MET A 42 13.53 23.23 -15.51
CA MET A 42 12.84 24.50 -15.50
C MET A 42 11.61 24.39 -14.60
N PRO A 43 11.35 25.38 -13.71
CA PRO A 43 10.14 25.38 -12.93
C PRO A 43 8.94 25.42 -13.87
N VAL A 44 7.93 24.63 -13.55
CA VAL A 44 6.63 24.72 -14.21
C VAL A 44 6.05 26.10 -13.87
N GLU A 45 5.60 26.83 -14.89
CA GLU A 45 4.98 28.15 -14.70
C GLU A 45 3.70 28.04 -13.86
N ASP A 46 3.32 29.13 -13.21
CA ASP A 46 2.10 29.18 -12.41
C ASP A 46 0.87 28.85 -13.28
N PRO A 47 -0.05 27.97 -12.83
CA PRO A 47 -1.23 27.60 -13.62
C PRO A 47 -2.09 28.78 -14.09
N SER A 48 -2.01 29.95 -13.44
CA SER A 48 -2.73 31.15 -13.87
C SER A 48 -2.20 31.78 -15.16
N THR A 49 -0.95 31.51 -15.56
CA THR A 49 -0.38 32.02 -16.82
C THR A 49 -0.74 31.14 -18.02
N TRP A 50 -1.33 29.97 -17.79
CA TRP A 50 -1.58 29.01 -18.85
C TRP A 50 -2.79 29.42 -19.68
N VAL A 51 -2.57 29.68 -20.97
CA VAL A 51 -3.66 29.86 -21.94
C VAL A 51 -4.16 28.48 -22.35
N LEU A 52 -5.21 27.99 -21.67
CA LEU A 52 -5.84 26.71 -21.98
C LEU A 52 -6.96 26.90 -23.02
N PRO A 53 -6.90 26.24 -24.19
CA PRO A 53 -8.00 26.23 -25.15
C PRO A 53 -9.30 25.65 -24.57
N SER A 54 -10.44 26.13 -25.07
CA SER A 54 -11.77 25.77 -24.57
C SER A 54 -12.06 24.27 -24.61
N ASP A 55 -11.48 23.55 -25.56
CA ASP A 55 -11.67 22.10 -25.67
C ASP A 55 -10.93 21.32 -24.57
N ILE A 56 -9.90 21.91 -23.95
CA ILE A 56 -9.16 21.30 -22.84
C ILE A 56 -9.87 21.59 -21.51
N THR A 57 -10.33 22.82 -21.30
CA THR A 57 -11.02 23.22 -20.06
C THR A 57 -12.35 22.49 -19.87
N GLN A 58 -13.00 22.09 -20.96
CA GLN A 58 -14.26 21.34 -20.93
C GLN A 58 -14.08 19.81 -20.82
N ARG A 59 -12.85 19.29 -20.94
CA ARG A 59 -12.59 17.85 -20.83
C ARG A 59 -12.65 17.40 -19.37
N VAL A 60 -13.66 16.59 -19.05
CA VAL A 60 -13.69 15.84 -17.79
C VAL A 60 -12.87 14.56 -17.95
N ILE A 61 -11.68 14.53 -17.35
CA ILE A 61 -10.84 13.32 -17.30
C ILE A 61 -11.32 12.44 -16.14
N LEU A 62 -11.96 11.32 -16.47
CA LEU A 62 -12.32 10.33 -15.46
C LEU A 62 -11.09 9.52 -15.04
N ASN A 63 -11.00 9.22 -13.75
CA ASN A 63 -9.99 8.28 -13.28
C ASN A 63 -10.16 6.94 -14.01
N PRO A 64 -9.06 6.31 -14.46
CA PRO A 64 -9.15 4.98 -15.04
C PRO A 64 -9.79 4.03 -14.03
N ILE A 65 -10.79 3.27 -14.47
CA ILE A 65 -11.44 2.24 -13.65
C ILE A 65 -10.42 1.11 -13.47
N SER A 66 -9.53 1.27 -12.49
CA SER A 66 -8.58 0.23 -12.12
C SER A 66 -9.17 -0.56 -10.94
N ARG A 67 -9.35 -1.86 -11.15
CA ARG A 67 -9.45 -2.80 -10.04
C ARG A 67 -8.06 -3.35 -9.81
N ARG A 68 -7.50 -3.13 -8.62
CA ARG A 68 -6.32 -3.88 -8.21
C ARG A 68 -6.69 -5.35 -8.26
N GLN A 69 -5.99 -6.13 -9.08
CA GLN A 69 -6.12 -7.58 -9.03
C GLN A 69 -5.87 -8.02 -7.59
N ALA A 70 -6.58 -9.07 -7.15
CA ALA A 70 -6.28 -9.69 -5.87
C ALA A 70 -4.77 -9.96 -5.85
N GLY A 71 -4.10 -9.45 -4.82
CA GLY A 71 -2.67 -9.65 -4.69
C GLY A 71 -2.34 -11.13 -4.54
N ARG A 72 -1.11 -11.41 -4.11
CA ARG A 72 -0.62 -12.77 -3.99
C ARG A 72 -1.58 -13.67 -3.17
N PRO A 73 -1.92 -14.89 -3.65
CA PRO A 73 -2.79 -15.81 -2.94
C PRO A 73 -2.34 -16.05 -1.49
N ARG A 74 -3.31 -16.15 -0.57
CA ARG A 74 -3.03 -16.38 0.87
C ARG A 74 -2.73 -17.85 1.19
N THR A 75 -3.17 -18.77 0.34
CA THR A 75 -3.08 -20.23 0.56
C THR A 75 -2.27 -20.86 -0.58
N GLY A 76 -1.42 -21.84 -0.27
CA GLY A 76 -0.60 -22.52 -1.29
C GLY A 76 0.53 -21.67 -1.90
N ARG A 77 0.84 -20.53 -1.28
CA ARG A 77 1.91 -19.62 -1.73
C ARG A 77 3.28 -20.19 -1.34
N HIS A 78 4.19 -20.27 -2.31
CA HIS A 78 5.60 -20.53 -2.04
C HIS A 78 6.26 -19.31 -1.39
N VAL A 79 6.85 -19.45 -0.22
CA VAL A 79 7.48 -18.32 0.50
C VAL A 79 8.83 -18.01 -0.14
N SER A 80 9.18 -16.73 -0.30
CA SER A 80 10.52 -16.35 -0.77
C SER A 80 11.54 -16.44 0.37
N TYR A 81 12.83 -16.54 0.04
CA TYR A 81 13.89 -16.72 1.03
C TYR A 81 13.93 -15.61 2.11
N SER A 82 13.58 -14.38 1.74
CA SER A 82 13.57 -13.21 2.65
C SER A 82 12.27 -13.07 3.47
N GLU A 83 11.24 -13.86 3.20
CA GLU A 83 9.95 -13.76 3.88
C GLU A 83 9.93 -14.60 5.16
N ARG A 84 9.66 -13.96 6.31
CA ARG A 84 9.49 -14.66 7.60
C ARG A 84 8.10 -15.31 7.67
N THR A 85 8.06 -16.64 7.80
CA THR A 85 6.81 -17.36 8.02
C THR A 85 6.38 -17.25 9.48
N THR A 86 5.46 -16.35 9.80
CA THR A 86 4.77 -16.42 11.10
C THR A 86 3.60 -17.37 10.97
N THR A 87 3.69 -18.54 11.59
CA THR A 87 2.54 -19.46 11.73
C THR A 87 1.48 -18.76 12.58
N GLN A 88 0.40 -18.33 11.96
CA GLN A 88 -0.75 -17.78 12.67
C GLN A 88 -1.33 -18.87 13.58
N SER A 89 -1.39 -18.60 14.88
CA SER A 89 -2.10 -19.44 15.84
C SER A 89 -3.60 -19.11 15.84
N CYS A 90 -4.41 -20.12 16.10
CA CYS A 90 -5.84 -19.93 16.25
C CYS A 90 -6.13 -19.11 17.51
N ARG A 91 -6.83 -17.98 17.41
CA ARG A 91 -7.20 -17.17 18.59
C ARG A 91 -8.20 -17.87 19.52
N ARG A 92 -8.88 -18.93 19.05
CA ARG A 92 -9.86 -19.68 19.83
C ARG A 92 -9.20 -20.80 20.66
N CYS A 93 -8.23 -21.52 20.11
CA CYS A 93 -7.62 -22.69 20.77
C CYS A 93 -6.11 -22.59 20.94
N GLY A 94 -5.47 -21.51 20.51
CA GLY A 94 -4.02 -21.29 20.58
C GLY A 94 -3.18 -22.14 19.62
N LYS A 95 -3.75 -23.18 19.00
CA LYS A 95 -3.00 -24.11 18.14
C LYS A 95 -2.69 -23.50 16.77
N PRO A 96 -1.49 -23.74 16.20
CA PRO A 96 -1.14 -23.32 14.84
C PRO A 96 -1.90 -24.14 13.78
N GLY A 97 -1.85 -23.69 12.52
CA GLY A 97 -2.35 -24.45 11.37
C GLY A 97 -3.79 -24.14 10.94
N HIS A 98 -4.54 -23.37 11.72
CA HIS A 98 -5.87 -22.89 11.32
C HIS A 98 -6.20 -21.54 11.97
N ILE A 99 -7.20 -20.85 11.40
CA ILE A 99 -7.74 -19.60 11.94
C ILE A 99 -9.03 -19.87 12.74
N SER A 100 -9.40 -18.99 13.66
CA SER A 100 -10.59 -19.17 14.53
C SER A 100 -11.90 -19.43 13.78
N ARG A 101 -12.03 -18.93 12.54
CA ARG A 101 -13.21 -19.18 11.69
C ARG A 101 -13.34 -20.63 11.23
N ARG A 102 -12.24 -21.38 11.16
CA ARG A 102 -12.20 -22.81 10.77
C ARG A 102 -11.84 -23.71 11.95
N CYS A 103 -12.02 -23.21 13.18
CA CYS A 103 -11.70 -23.96 14.38
C CYS A 103 -12.90 -24.85 14.76
N SER A 104 -12.66 -26.15 14.91
CA SER A 104 -13.67 -27.11 15.36
C SER A 104 -13.96 -27.03 16.86
N ASN A 105 -13.12 -26.33 17.65
CA ASN A 105 -13.42 -26.12 19.06
C ASN A 105 -14.65 -25.20 19.21
N PRO A 106 -15.49 -25.44 20.24
CA PRO A 106 -16.62 -24.57 20.54
C PRO A 106 -16.14 -23.13 20.76
N PRO A 107 -16.97 -22.12 20.40
CA PRO A 107 -16.62 -20.74 20.67
C PRO A 107 -16.29 -20.59 22.17
N MET A 108 -15.25 -19.82 22.46
CA MET A 108 -14.97 -19.42 23.84
C MET A 108 -16.24 -18.71 24.35
N ILE A 109 -16.96 -19.34 25.26
CA ILE A 109 -17.99 -18.67 26.04
C ILE A 109 -17.25 -17.64 26.89
N ASN A 110 -17.28 -16.38 26.45
CA ASN A 110 -16.80 -15.29 27.28
C ASN A 110 -17.83 -15.13 28.40
N GLU A 111 -17.73 -15.93 29.46
CA GLU A 111 -18.55 -15.78 30.68
C GLU A 111 -18.08 -14.60 31.55
N GLY A 112 -17.26 -13.71 30.98
CA GLY A 112 -16.96 -12.44 31.60
C GLY A 112 -18.17 -11.51 31.49
N PRO A 113 -18.50 -10.73 32.52
CA PRO A 113 -19.51 -9.69 32.40
C PRO A 113 -19.11 -8.80 31.24
N SER A 114 -19.96 -8.72 30.21
CA SER A 114 -19.80 -7.77 29.13
C SER A 114 -19.84 -6.39 29.77
N LYS A 115 -18.67 -5.80 30.09
CA LYS A 115 -18.61 -4.41 30.50
C LYS A 115 -19.14 -3.62 29.30
N GLY A 116 -20.41 -3.26 29.35
CA GLY A 116 -21.04 -2.44 28.34
C GLY A 116 -20.15 -1.22 28.11
N VAL A 117 -19.88 -0.89 26.85
CA VAL A 117 -19.16 0.32 26.52
C VAL A 117 -19.98 1.50 27.07
N PRO A 118 -19.39 2.41 27.88
CA PRO A 118 -20.10 3.57 28.39
C PRO A 118 -20.78 4.36 27.26
N ASP A 119 -21.95 4.93 27.53
CA ASP A 119 -22.75 5.63 26.51
C ASP A 119 -22.00 6.79 25.86
N GLU A 120 -21.07 7.42 26.59
CA GLU A 120 -20.18 8.46 26.06
C GLU A 120 -19.36 7.97 24.85
N TYR A 121 -18.96 6.70 24.84
CA TYR A 121 -18.13 6.09 23.79
C TYR A 121 -18.95 5.31 22.76
N ARG A 122 -20.27 5.25 22.93
CA ARG A 122 -21.16 4.54 22.02
C ARG A 122 -21.49 5.45 20.84
N ARG A 123 -21.41 4.89 19.62
CA ARG A 123 -21.66 5.67 18.40
C ARG A 123 -23.08 6.23 18.41
N LYS A 124 -23.17 7.53 18.19
CA LYS A 124 -24.42 8.29 18.05
C LYS A 124 -24.83 8.33 16.58
N CYS A 125 -26.14 8.32 16.32
CA CYS A 125 -26.68 8.50 14.98
C CYS A 125 -26.31 9.89 14.45
N SER A 126 -25.85 9.99 13.19
CA SER A 126 -25.47 11.28 12.59
C SER A 126 -26.65 12.22 12.29
N ILE A 127 -27.88 11.72 12.40
CA ILE A 127 -29.10 12.49 12.14
C ILE A 127 -29.70 12.97 13.47
N CYS A 128 -30.06 12.04 14.36
CA CYS A 128 -30.74 12.35 15.62
C CYS A 128 -29.84 12.36 16.86
N HIS A 129 -28.54 12.05 16.71
CA HIS A 129 -27.56 12.00 17.80
C HIS A 129 -27.86 11.02 18.94
N SER A 130 -28.92 10.22 18.83
CA SER A 130 -29.26 9.18 19.80
C SER A 130 -28.42 7.91 19.57
N ILE A 131 -28.34 7.12 20.62
CA ILE A 131 -27.56 5.90 20.70
C ILE A 131 -28.48 4.69 20.44
N GLY A 132 -27.97 3.68 19.72
CA GLY A 132 -28.68 2.41 19.48
C GLY A 132 -29.12 2.19 18.04
N GLN A 133 -29.05 3.22 17.21
CA GLN A 133 -29.40 3.19 15.79
C GLN A 133 -28.33 3.88 14.94
N ASN A 134 -28.27 3.52 13.66
CA ASN A 134 -27.44 4.22 12.68
C ASN A 134 -28.32 5.14 11.82
N LYS A 135 -27.71 5.91 10.92
CA LYS A 135 -28.46 6.82 10.04
C LYS A 135 -29.47 6.14 9.13
N GLN A 136 -29.22 4.90 8.71
CA GLN A 136 -30.10 4.14 7.81
C GLN A 136 -31.36 3.61 8.52
N THR A 137 -31.27 3.35 9.82
CA THR A 137 -32.40 2.93 10.66
C THR A 137 -32.97 4.09 11.49
N CYS A 138 -32.60 5.33 11.17
CA CYS A 138 -33.06 6.49 11.91
C CYS A 138 -34.49 6.84 11.47
N PRO A 139 -35.45 6.95 12.40
CA PRO A 139 -36.83 7.34 12.07
C PRO A 139 -36.95 8.81 11.62
N ASN A 140 -35.91 9.63 11.80
CA ASN A 140 -35.87 11.03 11.37
C ASN A 140 -35.12 11.22 10.04
N ILE A 141 -35.11 10.21 9.16
CA ILE A 141 -34.33 10.22 7.92
C ILE A 141 -34.77 11.31 6.93
N ASP A 142 -36.05 11.74 7.00
CA ASP A 142 -36.71 12.59 6.01
C ASP A 142 -36.36 14.09 6.07
N SER A 143 -35.47 14.54 6.97
CA SER A 143 -35.11 15.96 7.10
C SER A 143 -33.99 16.45 6.15
N ASN A 144 -33.56 15.64 5.17
CA ASN A 144 -32.46 15.97 4.23
C ASN A 144 -32.78 15.59 2.77
N ARG A 145 -33.99 15.95 2.30
CA ARG A 145 -34.32 15.92 0.88
C ARG A 145 -34.74 17.31 0.42
N GLU A 146 -33.76 18.19 0.28
CA GLU A 146 -33.76 19.36 -0.62
C GLU A 146 -32.51 19.29 -1.48
#